data_AF-A0A925WV00-F1
#
_entry.id   AF-A0A925WV00-F1
#
_cell.length_a   1.000
_cell.length_b   1.000
_cell.length_c   1.000
_cell.angle_alpha   90.00
_cell.angle_beta   90.00
_cell.angle_gamma   90.00
#
_symmetry.space_group_name_H-M   'P 1'
#
loop_
_entity.id
_entity.type
_entity.pdbx_description
1 polymer ?
#
loop_
_entity_poly.entity_id
_entity_poly.type
_entity_poly.pdbx_seq_one_letter_code
_entity_poly.pdbx_strand_id
1 'polypeptide(L)'
;MDRFKNTVLLALTYGVSAFPAPVASLAQPAPSKPVPIRAAPFANIVWRVSKSRQVTPGQLYVFLSDGTLVITSGGGRPAFGSWTYKNGAFTMTEEGQRYKVFIRRLTASEFQIKILSPGEPVEMTLVPARGA
;
A
#
# COMPACT_ATOMS: atom_id res chain seq x y z
N MET A 1 83.59 8.59 9.48
CA MET A 1 83.01 7.29 9.84
C MET A 1 82.33 6.72 8.61
N ASP A 2 83.12 6.01 7.79
CA ASP A 2 82.64 4.93 6.92
C ASP A 2 81.83 3.93 7.74
N ARG A 3 80.84 3.26 7.12
CA ARG A 3 80.72 1.78 7.13
C ARG A 3 79.47 1.26 6.38
N PHE A 4 79.75 0.54 5.28
CA PHE A 4 79.09 -0.64 4.68
C PHE A 4 77.64 -0.49 4.15
N LYS A 5 77.41 -0.48 2.82
CA LYS A 5 77.52 -1.56 1.80
C LYS A 5 76.51 -2.70 1.98
N ASN A 6 75.61 -2.80 0.99
CA ASN A 6 75.03 -3.99 0.34
C ASN A 6 74.96 -5.31 1.13
N THR A 7 73.79 -5.96 1.11
CA THR A 7 73.55 -7.15 0.26
C THR A 7 72.27 -7.85 0.70
N VAL A 8 71.35 -7.95 -0.24
CA VAL A 8 70.19 -8.85 -0.24
C VAL A 8 70.68 -10.28 -0.38
N LEU A 9 70.22 -11.20 0.47
CA LEU A 9 70.13 -12.61 0.09
C LEU A 9 68.82 -13.22 0.57
N LEU A 10 68.10 -13.77 -0.41
CA LEU A 10 66.83 -14.47 -0.32
C LEU A 10 66.92 -15.69 0.62
N ALA A 11 65.86 -15.90 1.39
CA ALA A 11 65.43 -17.24 1.80
C ALA A 11 63.99 -17.46 1.30
N LEU A 12 63.87 -18.34 0.32
CA LEU A 12 62.60 -18.91 -0.16
C LEU A 12 62.07 -19.90 0.89
N THR A 13 60.84 -19.68 1.36
CA THR A 13 60.03 -20.74 1.96
C THR A 13 58.62 -20.71 1.35
N TYR A 14 58.17 -21.90 0.95
CA TYR A 14 56.91 -22.22 0.28
C TYR A 14 55.75 -22.36 1.28
N GLY A 15 54.52 -22.10 0.80
CA GLY A 15 53.25 -22.63 1.33
C GLY A 15 52.54 -21.67 2.28
N VAL A 16 51.22 -21.46 2.23
CA VAL A 16 50.10 -22.24 1.67
C VAL A 16 49.04 -21.24 1.17
N SER A 17 48.58 -21.39 -0.07
CA SER A 17 47.43 -20.63 -0.57
C SER A 17 46.15 -21.28 -0.06
N ALA A 18 45.52 -20.69 0.96
CA ALA A 18 44.20 -21.09 1.40
C ALA A 18 43.15 -20.53 0.43
N PHE A 19 42.66 -21.37 -0.48
CA PHE A 19 41.48 -21.06 -1.28
C PHE A 19 40.25 -21.02 -0.35
N PRO A 20 39.44 -19.94 -0.36
CA PRO A 20 38.15 -19.96 0.32
C PRO A 20 37.21 -20.94 -0.40
N ALA A 21 36.56 -21.81 0.37
CA ALA A 21 35.55 -22.74 -0.13
C ALA A 21 34.36 -21.97 -0.75
N PRO A 22 33.70 -22.52 -1.79
CA PRO A 22 32.50 -21.93 -2.35
C PRO A 22 31.37 -22.01 -1.31
N VAL A 23 30.88 -20.84 -0.90
CA VAL A 23 29.69 -20.72 -0.05
C VAL A 23 28.52 -21.29 -0.84
N ALA A 24 27.90 -22.36 -0.34
CA ALA A 24 26.69 -22.92 -0.92
C ALA A 24 25.60 -21.82 -0.91
N SER A 25 25.24 -21.35 -2.10
CA SER A 25 24.16 -20.38 -2.30
C SER A 25 22.85 -21.06 -1.94
N LEU A 26 22.22 -20.63 -0.84
CA LEU A 26 20.87 -21.04 -0.49
C LEU A 26 19.95 -20.66 -1.66
N ALA A 27 19.35 -21.67 -2.30
CA ALA A 27 18.42 -21.47 -3.40
C ALA A 27 17.32 -20.49 -2.97
N GLN A 28 17.35 -19.29 -3.55
CA GLN A 28 16.36 -18.26 -3.30
C GLN A 28 15.01 -18.75 -3.82
N PRO A 29 13.93 -18.74 -3.02
CA PRO A 29 12.62 -19.17 -3.48
C PRO A 29 12.23 -18.38 -4.73
N ALA A 30 11.81 -19.11 -5.77
CA ALA A 30 11.43 -18.52 -7.05
C ALA A 30 10.37 -17.42 -6.84
N PRO A 31 10.44 -16.30 -7.58
CA PRO A 31 9.46 -15.24 -7.47
C PRO A 31 8.07 -15.82 -7.73
N SER A 32 7.20 -15.75 -6.70
CA SER A 32 5.81 -16.16 -6.81
C SER A 32 5.15 -15.37 -7.93
N LYS A 33 4.51 -16.07 -8.87
CA LYS A 33 3.71 -15.45 -9.93
C LYS A 33 2.72 -14.48 -9.27
N PRO A 34 2.63 -13.20 -9.70
CA PRO A 34 1.69 -12.27 -9.10
C PRO A 34 0.29 -12.84 -9.19
N VAL A 35 -0.33 -13.10 -8.03
CA VAL A 35 -1.76 -13.44 -7.99
C VAL A 35 -2.50 -12.22 -8.53
N PRO A 36 -3.35 -12.37 -9.56
CA PRO A 36 -4.14 -11.25 -10.06
C PRO A 36 -4.93 -10.66 -8.89
N ILE A 37 -4.59 -9.42 -8.51
CA ILE A 37 -5.35 -8.69 -7.50
C ILE A 37 -6.71 -8.44 -8.14
N ARG A 38 -7.74 -9.16 -7.68
CA ARG A 38 -9.11 -8.93 -8.14
C ARG A 38 -9.44 -7.47 -7.83
N ALA A 39 -9.60 -6.66 -8.88
CA ALA A 39 -9.90 -5.25 -8.74
C ALA A 39 -11.14 -5.08 -7.86
N ALA A 40 -11.08 -4.11 -6.93
CA ALA A 40 -12.21 -3.84 -6.06
C ALA A 40 -13.38 -3.36 -6.93
N PRO A 41 -14.56 -4.00 -6.86
CA PRO A 41 -15.68 -3.71 -7.77
C PRO A 41 -16.28 -2.30 -7.62
N PHE A 42 -15.90 -1.56 -6.57
CA PHE A 42 -16.31 -0.19 -6.30
C PHE A 42 -15.26 0.86 -6.73
N ALA A 43 -14.08 0.42 -7.21
CA ALA A 43 -12.99 1.32 -7.57
C ALA A 43 -13.27 2.08 -8.88
N ASN A 44 -12.65 3.25 -9.03
CA ASN A 44 -12.75 4.13 -10.20
C ASN A 44 -14.18 4.58 -10.54
N ILE A 45 -15.06 4.62 -9.54
CA ILE A 45 -16.42 5.16 -9.64
C ILE A 45 -16.49 6.39 -8.75
N VAL A 46 -17.09 7.47 -9.25
CA VAL A 46 -17.42 8.64 -8.44
C VAL A 46 -18.69 8.32 -7.66
N TRP A 47 -18.57 8.12 -6.37
CA TRP A 47 -19.67 7.83 -5.46
C TRP A 47 -20.12 9.11 -4.77
N ARG A 48 -21.42 9.38 -4.76
CA ARG A 48 -22.04 10.48 -4.03
C ARG A 48 -22.76 9.95 -2.80
N VAL A 49 -22.51 10.54 -1.65
CA VAL A 49 -23.26 10.26 -0.42
C VAL A 49 -24.72 10.63 -0.64
N SER A 50 -25.61 9.65 -0.56
CA SER A 50 -27.06 9.86 -0.63
C SER A 50 -27.70 9.92 0.75
N LYS A 51 -27.16 9.16 1.72
CA LYS A 51 -27.67 9.09 3.09
C LYS A 51 -26.54 8.83 4.08
N SER A 52 -26.44 9.66 5.11
CA SER A 52 -25.62 9.43 6.31
C SER A 52 -26.09 10.39 7.41
N ARG A 53 -25.80 10.09 8.67
CA ARG A 53 -26.00 11.03 9.79
C ARG A 53 -24.74 11.82 10.11
N GLN A 54 -23.57 11.26 9.76
CA GLN A 54 -22.25 11.79 10.12
C GLN A 54 -21.58 12.49 8.93
N VAL A 55 -21.95 12.16 7.70
CA VAL A 55 -21.36 12.73 6.48
C VAL A 55 -22.41 13.48 5.68
N THR A 56 -22.05 14.67 5.19
CA THR A 56 -22.96 15.53 4.45
C THR A 56 -23.43 14.88 3.15
N PRO A 57 -24.74 14.72 2.91
CA PRO A 57 -25.25 14.28 1.61
C PRO A 57 -24.76 15.17 0.47
N GLY A 58 -24.40 14.55 -0.65
CA GLY A 58 -23.78 15.25 -1.79
C GLY A 58 -22.25 15.22 -1.80
N GLN A 59 -21.60 14.89 -0.67
CA GLN A 59 -20.16 14.65 -0.64
C GLN A 59 -19.78 13.50 -1.58
N LEU A 60 -18.65 13.64 -2.28
CA LEU A 60 -18.15 12.68 -3.26
C LEU A 60 -16.96 11.90 -2.70
N TYR A 61 -16.94 10.61 -3.02
CA TYR A 61 -15.88 9.65 -2.71
C TYR A 61 -15.42 8.98 -4.01
N VAL A 62 -14.12 8.89 -4.22
CA VAL A 62 -13.53 8.10 -5.31
C VAL A 62 -12.45 7.18 -4.73
N PHE A 63 -12.60 5.88 -4.98
CA PHE A 63 -11.63 4.86 -4.62
C PHE A 63 -10.80 4.52 -5.85
N LEU A 64 -9.69 5.19 -6.07
CA LEU A 64 -8.85 4.97 -7.26
C LEU A 64 -8.11 3.63 -7.16
N SER A 65 -8.01 2.91 -8.27
CA SER A 65 -7.45 1.54 -8.32
C SER A 65 -6.00 1.41 -7.85
N ASP A 66 -5.27 2.52 -7.75
CA ASP A 66 -3.92 2.59 -7.19
C ASP A 66 -3.89 2.60 -5.64
N GLY A 67 -5.06 2.64 -5.00
CA GLY A 67 -5.20 2.74 -3.54
C GLY A 67 -5.38 4.17 -3.05
N THR A 68 -5.50 5.17 -3.92
CA THR A 68 -5.78 6.56 -3.53
C THR A 68 -7.26 6.75 -3.21
N LEU A 69 -7.56 7.41 -2.09
CA LEU A 69 -8.91 7.83 -1.72
C LEU A 69 -9.04 9.34 -1.93
N VAL A 70 -10.05 9.77 -2.68
CA VAL A 70 -10.37 11.19 -2.88
C VAL A 70 -11.73 11.46 -2.27
N ILE A 71 -11.81 12.50 -1.44
CA ILE A 71 -13.05 12.96 -0.80
C ILE A 71 -13.23 14.44 -1.13
N THR A 72 -14.40 14.85 -1.64
CA THR A 72 -14.65 16.25 -1.94
C THR A 72 -16.09 16.65 -1.68
N SER A 73 -16.30 17.87 -1.19
CA SER A 73 -17.61 18.50 -1.03
C SER A 73 -17.74 19.67 -2.02
N GLY A 74 -18.96 20.07 -2.35
CA GLY A 74 -19.29 21.03 -3.42
C GLY A 74 -18.77 22.48 -3.27
N GLY A 75 -17.82 22.75 -2.38
CA GLY A 75 -17.21 24.07 -2.21
C GLY A 75 -15.87 24.08 -1.45
N GLY A 76 -15.31 22.91 -1.11
CA GLY A 76 -14.06 22.78 -0.35
C GLY A 76 -12.91 22.22 -1.18
N ARG A 77 -11.68 22.35 -0.67
CA ARG A 77 -10.53 21.62 -1.23
C ARG A 77 -10.77 20.10 -1.04
N PRO A 78 -10.47 19.28 -2.05
CA PRO A 78 -10.50 17.83 -1.88
C PRO A 78 -9.55 17.38 -0.75
N ALA A 79 -10.00 16.43 0.05
CA ALA A 79 -9.18 15.67 0.99
C ALA A 79 -8.70 14.39 0.32
N PHE A 80 -7.51 13.95 0.70
CA PHE A 80 -6.88 12.75 0.17
C PHE A 80 -6.55 11.78 1.30
N GLY A 81 -6.72 10.50 0.99
CA GLY A 81 -6.36 9.39 1.86
C GLY A 81 -5.85 8.22 1.05
N SER A 82 -5.77 7.05 1.68
CA SER A 82 -5.51 5.79 0.99
C SER A 82 -6.54 4.74 1.37
N TRP A 83 -6.63 3.68 0.58
CA TRP A 83 -7.48 2.55 0.87
C TRP A 83 -6.85 1.24 0.38
N THR A 84 -7.27 0.13 0.98
CA THR A 84 -6.88 -1.20 0.54
C THR A 84 -8.08 -2.14 0.56
N TYR A 85 -8.16 -3.03 -0.44
CA TYR A 85 -9.12 -4.14 -0.46
C TYR A 85 -8.38 -5.43 -0.82
N LYS A 86 -8.15 -6.29 0.17
CA LYS A 86 -7.43 -7.55 -0.01
C LYS A 86 -8.16 -8.65 0.74
N ASN A 87 -8.40 -9.78 0.07
CA ASN A 87 -9.06 -10.95 0.66
C ASN A 87 -10.40 -10.61 1.37
N GLY A 88 -11.18 -9.69 0.80
CA GLY A 88 -12.45 -9.22 1.37
C GLY A 88 -12.33 -8.21 2.52
N ALA A 89 -11.12 -7.92 3.00
CA ALA A 89 -10.89 -6.90 4.01
C ALA A 89 -10.76 -5.52 3.37
N PHE A 90 -11.66 -4.60 3.71
CA PHE A 90 -11.64 -3.21 3.27
C PHE A 90 -11.14 -2.30 4.39
N THR A 91 -10.14 -1.47 4.09
CA THR A 91 -9.55 -0.51 5.02
C THR A 91 -9.38 0.83 4.33
N MET A 92 -9.70 1.91 5.04
CA MET A 92 -9.46 3.29 4.62
C MET A 92 -8.44 3.93 5.58
N THR A 93 -7.63 4.85 5.07
CA THR A 93 -6.73 5.68 5.85
C THR A 93 -7.01 7.13 5.50
N GLU A 94 -7.48 7.93 6.45
CA GLU A 94 -7.72 9.36 6.29
C GLU A 94 -6.92 10.10 7.38
N GLU A 95 -6.25 11.19 7.04
CA GLU A 95 -5.44 11.98 7.99
C GLU A 95 -4.45 11.14 8.84
N GLY A 96 -3.92 10.06 8.25
CA GLY A 96 -3.03 9.12 8.93
C GLY A 96 -3.71 8.11 9.86
N GLN A 97 -5.03 8.24 10.10
CA GLN A 97 -5.80 7.28 10.87
C GLN A 97 -6.37 6.17 9.98
N ARG A 98 -6.20 4.92 10.42
CA ARG A 98 -6.66 3.74 9.69
C ARG A 98 -7.98 3.23 10.26
N TYR A 99 -8.98 3.08 9.40
CA TYR A 99 -10.31 2.60 9.72
C TYR A 99 -10.65 1.30 9.02
N LYS A 100 -11.20 0.34 9.77
CA LYS A 100 -11.79 -0.86 9.20
C LYS A 100 -13.15 -0.52 8.62
N VAL A 101 -13.42 -0.98 7.40
CA VAL A 101 -14.67 -0.69 6.70
C VAL A 101 -15.39 -1.99 6.36
N PHE A 102 -16.69 -2.04 6.65
CA PHE A 102 -17.56 -3.13 6.26
C PHE A 102 -18.41 -2.70 5.09
N ILE A 103 -18.38 -3.49 4.02
CA ILE A 103 -19.31 -3.36 2.89
C ILE A 103 -20.60 -4.07 3.28
N ARG A 104 -21.67 -3.31 3.50
CA ARG A 104 -22.99 -3.84 3.85
C ARG A 104 -23.80 -4.22 2.61
N ARG A 105 -23.65 -3.45 1.54
CA ARG A 105 -24.25 -3.71 0.23
C ARG A 105 -23.36 -3.14 -0.85
N LEU A 106 -23.20 -3.87 -1.95
CA LEU A 106 -22.52 -3.36 -3.14
C LEU A 106 -23.22 -3.87 -4.40
N THR A 107 -23.70 -2.94 -5.20
CA THR A 107 -24.34 -3.14 -6.50
C THR A 107 -23.89 -2.04 -7.46
N ALA A 108 -24.29 -2.11 -8.73
CA ALA A 108 -23.99 -1.06 -9.70
C ALA A 108 -24.59 0.32 -9.33
N SER A 109 -25.68 0.35 -8.56
CA SER A 109 -26.41 1.58 -8.21
C SER A 109 -26.22 2.03 -6.76
N GLU A 110 -25.59 1.21 -5.92
CA GLU A 110 -25.56 1.44 -4.48
C GLU A 110 -24.35 0.79 -3.81
N PHE A 111 -23.68 1.57 -2.98
CA PHE A 111 -22.57 1.15 -2.14
C PHE A 111 -22.85 1.59 -0.69
N GLN A 112 -23.17 0.64 0.19
CA GLN A 112 -23.39 0.90 1.61
C GLN A 112 -22.20 0.44 2.42
N ILE A 113 -21.66 1.33 3.24
CA ILE A 113 -20.50 1.04 4.09
C ILE A 113 -20.74 1.45 5.54
N LYS A 114 -20.07 0.72 6.44
CA LYS A 114 -19.90 1.07 7.84
C LYS A 114 -18.41 1.20 8.13
N ILE A 115 -17.96 2.39 8.51
CA ILE A 115 -16.57 2.68 8.87
C ILE A 115 -16.48 2.61 10.40
N LEU A 116 -15.54 1.82 10.91
CA LEU A 116 -15.24 1.76 12.34
C LEU A 116 -14.30 2.92 12.71
N SER A 117 -14.90 4.05 13.05
CA SER A 117 -14.24 5.20 13.67
C SER A 117 -14.18 5.05 15.20
N PRO A 118 -13.21 5.70 15.88
CA PRO A 118 -13.27 5.90 17.31
C PRO A 118 -14.56 6.62 17.71
N GLY A 119 -15.27 6.13 18.72
CA GLY A 119 -16.58 6.65 19.11
C GLY A 119 -17.72 5.98 18.34
N GLU A 120 -18.56 6.79 17.68
CA GLU A 120 -19.68 6.27 16.89
C GLU A 120 -19.21 5.87 15.48
N PRO A 121 -19.50 4.64 15.02
CA PRO A 121 -19.23 4.23 13.65
C PRO A 121 -19.96 5.11 12.63
N VAL A 122 -19.28 5.47 11.56
CA VAL A 122 -19.90 6.18 10.44
C VAL A 122 -20.61 5.18 9.54
N GLU A 123 -21.90 5.42 9.28
CA GLU A 123 -22.69 4.64 8.32
C GLU A 123 -23.13 5.55 7.18
N MET A 124 -22.91 5.10 5.94
CA MET A 124 -23.31 5.86 4.76
C MET A 124 -23.75 4.97 3.61
N THR A 125 -24.72 5.47 2.87
CA THR A 125 -25.14 4.97 1.56
C THR A 125 -24.58 5.91 0.50
N LEU A 126 -23.89 5.35 -0.46
CA LEU A 126 -23.42 6.05 -1.64
C LEU A 126 -24.10 5.51 -2.89
N VAL A 127 -24.32 6.40 -3.85
CA VAL A 127 -24.85 6.09 -5.19
C VAL A 127 -23.89 6.65 -6.23
N PRO A 128 -23.81 6.10 -7.45
CA PRO A 128 -23.00 6.70 -8.49
C PRO A 128 -23.39 8.17 -8.72
N ALA A 129 -22.42 9.06 -8.76
CA ALA A 129 -22.63 10.42 -9.22
C ALA A 129 -22.94 10.34 -10.71
N ARG A 130 -24.17 10.70 -11.10
CA ARG A 130 -24.49 10.90 -12.52
C ARG A 130 -23.89 12.26 -12.90
N GLY A 131 -23.23 12.31 -14.07
CA GLY A 131 -22.87 13.60 -14.67
C GLY A 131 -24.15 14.42 -14.83
N ALA A 132 -24.10 15.68 -14.40
CA ALA A 132 -25.14 16.65 -14.70
C ALA A 132 -25.17 16.92 -16.22
#